data_AF-A0A2V4H1M9-F1
#
_entry.id   AF-A0A2V4H1M9-F1
#
_cell.length_a   1.000
_cell.length_b   1.000
_cell.length_c   1.000
_cell.angle_alpha   90.00
_cell.angle_beta   90.00
_cell.angle_gamma   90.00
#
_symmetry.space_group_name_H-M   'P 1'
#
loop_
_entity.id
_entity.type
_entity.pdbx_description
1 polymer ?
#
loop_
_entity_poly.entity_id
_entity_poly.type
_entity_poly.pdbx_seq_one_letter_code
_entity_poly.pdbx_strand_id
1 'polypeptide(L)'
;MDYYSKLIISNDFNKLIVELQNSHINFNKDEISLPISFNVSDYDGNGNIKVLENENAINLVPELGYEYIRDGNRLISGYDESLISIPALEGIAFMFAHSLVILNAEKYIPIVKLSLNFYTRSRALISNSTLIKYAEDASVDSKKDYVRDKSDLLINFAHHDSIILIDGPLIGGQVSDSNIDLNRKLLKKGIIPVYIVKNSNSSLIVDNLYNGQYNSDFEFAFKTLKKGQRTSLYHYQDMYSKDKNKIFTYIKPYSNVSPIRLELHETTYKLYESELNNIFDSIYYLFLAQGNSSNPQPRIVAIAEAYAREVLRAIDVNDIIFKSGLIPTMNYTRFGW
;
A
#
# COMPACT_ATOMS: atom_id res chain seq x y z
N MET A 1 2.70 21.17 16.28
CA MET A 1 3.96 20.61 15.76
C MET A 1 4.00 21.00 14.29
N ASP A 2 5.02 21.73 13.84
CA ASP A 2 5.10 22.11 12.43
C ASP A 2 5.50 20.89 11.59
N TYR A 3 4.65 20.54 10.63
CA TYR A 3 4.88 19.44 9.71
C TYR A 3 5.67 19.97 8.51
N TYR A 4 6.85 19.40 8.31
CA TYR A 4 7.70 19.69 7.16
C TYR A 4 7.82 18.45 6.28
N SER A 5 7.98 18.68 4.99
CA SER A 5 8.35 17.63 4.05
C SER A 5 9.66 16.98 4.49
N LYS A 6 9.74 15.65 4.45
CA LYS A 6 10.92 14.89 4.90
C LYS A 6 11.27 13.78 3.92
N LEU A 7 12.56 13.66 3.63
CA LEU A 7 13.15 12.46 3.02
C LEU A 7 13.99 11.76 4.07
N ILE A 8 13.63 10.53 4.40
CA ILE A 8 14.29 9.69 5.39
C ILE A 8 15.07 8.61 4.64
N ILE A 9 16.38 8.66 4.70
CA ILE A 9 17.24 7.63 4.10
C ILE A 9 17.60 6.63 5.21
N SER A 10 17.45 5.33 4.93
CA SER A 10 17.85 4.28 5.87
C SER A 10 19.31 4.45 6.31
N ASN A 11 19.59 4.29 7.60
CA ASN A 11 20.93 4.49 8.17
C ASN A 11 22.01 3.61 7.52
N ASP A 12 21.61 2.43 7.03
CA ASP A 12 22.52 1.47 6.41
C ASP A 12 22.59 1.62 4.88
N PHE A 13 21.87 2.58 4.28
CA PHE A 13 21.83 2.77 2.83
C PHE A 13 23.23 2.97 2.23
N ASN A 14 23.95 3.99 2.72
CA ASN A 14 25.30 4.28 2.23
C ASN A 14 26.33 3.23 2.64
N LYS A 15 26.15 2.61 3.82
CA LYS A 15 27.04 1.55 4.30
C LYS A 15 26.93 0.31 3.44
N LEU A 16 25.71 -0.07 3.05
CA LEU A 16 25.47 -1.19 2.16
C LEU A 16 26.10 -0.94 0.80
N ILE A 17 25.99 0.27 0.25
CA ILE A 17 26.68 0.62 -1.01
C ILE A 17 28.19 0.36 -0.89
N VAL A 18 28.82 0.76 0.22
CA VAL A 18 30.25 0.53 0.49
C VAL A 18 30.57 -0.97 0.67
N GLU A 19 29.72 -1.75 1.33
CA GLU A 19 29.94 -3.20 1.45
C GLU A 19 29.81 -3.92 0.11
N LEU A 20 28.87 -3.50 -0.74
CA LEU A 20 28.74 -4.03 -2.11
C LEU A 20 29.99 -3.70 -2.95
N GLN A 21 30.62 -2.53 -2.73
CA GLN A 21 31.92 -2.19 -3.33
C GLN A 21 33.01 -3.18 -2.98
N ASN A 22 33.19 -3.39 -1.69
CA ASN A 22 34.26 -4.25 -1.18
C ASN A 22 34.03 -5.72 -1.55
N SER A 23 32.79 -6.09 -1.89
CA SER A 23 32.40 -7.45 -2.26
C SER A 23 32.41 -7.72 -3.77
N HIS A 24 32.73 -6.73 -4.61
CA HIS A 24 32.84 -6.86 -6.07
C HIS A 24 31.60 -7.49 -6.76
N ILE A 25 30.39 -7.11 -6.35
CA ILE A 25 29.11 -7.60 -6.89
C ILE A 25 28.89 -7.14 -8.35
N ASN A 26 28.54 -7.98 -9.31
CA ASN A 26 28.33 -7.53 -10.69
C ASN A 26 26.85 -7.25 -10.97
N PHE A 27 26.47 -5.98 -11.14
CA PHE A 27 25.10 -5.60 -11.51
C PHE A 27 24.86 -5.70 -13.01
N ASN A 28 23.61 -5.98 -13.44
CA ASN A 28 23.22 -5.86 -14.84
C ASN A 28 22.43 -4.56 -15.06
N LYS A 29 22.99 -3.61 -15.84
CA LYS A 29 22.36 -2.31 -16.11
C LYS A 29 21.11 -2.43 -16.99
N ASP A 30 21.04 -3.46 -17.84
CA ASP A 30 19.95 -3.63 -18.81
C ASP A 30 18.71 -4.30 -18.22
N GLU A 31 18.76 -4.72 -16.95
CA GLU A 31 17.68 -5.44 -16.25
C GLU A 31 17.12 -4.69 -15.01
N ILE A 32 17.48 -3.41 -14.84
CA ILE A 32 16.91 -2.59 -13.77
C ILE A 32 15.42 -2.37 -14.06
N SER A 33 14.56 -2.76 -13.11
CA SER A 33 13.13 -2.53 -13.28
C SER A 33 12.79 -1.05 -13.14
N LEU A 34 11.79 -0.61 -13.88
CA LEU A 34 11.18 0.70 -13.64
C LEU A 34 10.48 0.69 -12.28
N PRO A 35 10.33 1.86 -11.62
CA PRO A 35 9.52 1.97 -10.41
C PRO A 35 8.12 1.37 -10.63
N ILE A 36 7.80 0.33 -9.87
CA ILE A 36 6.48 -0.30 -9.85
C ILE A 36 5.86 -0.24 -8.45
N SER A 37 4.55 -0.41 -8.36
CA SER A 37 3.85 -0.58 -7.07
C SER A 37 4.10 -1.99 -6.52
N PHE A 38 4.08 -2.14 -5.21
CA PHE A 38 4.21 -3.45 -4.58
C PHE A 38 2.88 -4.21 -4.68
N ASN A 39 2.84 -5.32 -5.43
CA ASN A 39 1.62 -6.11 -5.56
C ASN A 39 1.46 -7.09 -4.39
N VAL A 40 0.41 -6.90 -3.59
CA VAL A 40 -0.08 -7.88 -2.61
C VAL A 40 -1.21 -8.67 -3.24
N SER A 41 -1.10 -10.00 -3.24
CA SER A 41 -2.16 -10.89 -3.74
C SER A 41 -3.43 -10.71 -2.91
N ASP A 42 -4.57 -10.65 -3.60
CA ASP A 42 -5.89 -10.66 -2.97
C ASP A 42 -6.12 -11.98 -2.22
N TYR A 43 -7.04 -11.97 -1.26
CA TYR A 43 -7.30 -13.14 -0.42
C TYR A 43 -8.57 -13.87 -0.87
N ASP A 44 -8.39 -15.09 -1.40
CA ASP A 44 -9.47 -16.05 -1.69
C ASP A 44 -9.77 -16.85 -0.41
N GLY A 45 -10.51 -16.22 0.51
CA GLY A 45 -10.81 -16.80 1.81
C GLY A 45 -12.10 -17.60 1.86
N ASN A 46 -12.07 -18.79 2.47
CA ASN A 46 -13.25 -19.63 2.79
C ASN A 46 -14.02 -19.12 4.02
N GLY A 47 -14.15 -17.79 4.17
CA GLY A 47 -14.79 -17.19 5.34
C GLY A 47 -16.27 -16.87 5.13
N ASN A 48 -16.95 -16.53 6.22
CA ASN A 48 -18.37 -16.19 6.20
C ASN A 48 -18.57 -14.69 6.05
N ILE A 49 -19.63 -14.31 5.31
CA ILE A 49 -20.07 -12.92 5.15
C ILE A 49 -21.36 -12.66 5.93
N LYS A 50 -21.40 -11.51 6.61
CA LYS A 50 -22.61 -10.95 7.22
C LYS A 50 -22.83 -9.52 6.73
N VAL A 51 -24.05 -9.21 6.30
CA VAL A 51 -24.45 -7.84 5.96
C VAL A 51 -24.77 -7.06 7.24
N LEU A 52 -24.26 -5.84 7.38
CA LEU A 52 -24.42 -5.01 8.57
C LEU A 52 -25.44 -3.87 8.41
N GLU A 53 -25.78 -3.50 7.17
CA GLU A 53 -26.74 -2.44 6.87
C GLU A 53 -27.87 -2.99 5.97
N ASN A 54 -29.06 -2.39 6.08
CA ASN A 54 -30.24 -2.88 5.36
C ASN A 54 -30.34 -2.38 3.92
N GLU A 55 -29.64 -1.30 3.57
CA GLU A 55 -29.68 -0.68 2.25
C GLU A 55 -28.56 -1.21 1.37
N ASN A 56 -28.88 -1.69 0.15
CA ASN A 56 -27.89 -2.21 -0.80
C ASN A 56 -27.04 -1.11 -1.46
N ALA A 57 -27.52 0.14 -1.48
CA ALA A 57 -26.84 1.28 -2.08
C ALA A 57 -27.14 2.55 -1.29
N ILE A 58 -26.09 3.18 -0.76
CA ILE A 58 -26.14 4.36 0.10
C ILE A 58 -25.45 5.51 -0.64
N ASN A 59 -26.10 6.68 -0.70
CA ASN A 59 -25.54 7.86 -1.34
C ASN A 59 -24.44 8.49 -0.47
N LEU A 60 -23.36 8.92 -1.10
CA LEU A 60 -22.28 9.69 -0.48
C LEU A 60 -22.46 11.17 -0.77
N VAL A 61 -22.11 12.02 0.19
CA VAL A 61 -22.28 13.47 0.14
C VAL A 61 -20.91 14.14 0.23
N PRO A 62 -20.25 14.42 -0.92
CA PRO A 62 -18.87 14.90 -0.93
C PRO A 62 -18.69 16.27 -0.26
N GLU A 63 -19.74 17.09 -0.20
CA GLU A 63 -19.73 18.36 0.52
C GLU A 63 -19.51 18.16 2.02
N LEU A 64 -20.19 17.19 2.63
CA LEU A 64 -19.99 16.81 4.03
C LEU A 64 -18.59 16.23 4.26
N GLY A 65 -18.07 15.49 3.28
CA GLY A 65 -16.70 15.00 3.29
C GLY A 65 -15.66 16.12 3.30
N TYR A 66 -15.86 17.15 2.48
CA TYR A 66 -15.00 18.34 2.47
C TYR A 66 -15.07 19.12 3.78
N GLU A 67 -16.28 19.34 4.31
CA GLU A 67 -16.48 20.01 5.60
C GLU A 67 -15.80 19.25 6.74
N TYR A 68 -15.92 17.92 6.75
CA TYR A 68 -15.25 17.07 7.72
C TYR A 68 -13.72 17.16 7.65
N ILE A 69 -13.15 17.25 6.45
CA ILE A 69 -11.69 17.44 6.28
C ILE A 69 -11.24 18.83 6.72
N ARG A 70 -12.03 19.86 6.41
CA ARG A 70 -11.69 21.28 6.66
C ARG A 70 -11.85 21.66 8.12
N ASP A 71 -12.99 21.30 8.71
CA ASP A 71 -13.43 21.76 10.03
C ASP A 71 -13.28 20.67 11.11
N GLY A 72 -13.02 19.42 10.70
CA GLY A 72 -12.85 18.31 11.63
C GLY A 72 -11.56 18.39 12.44
N ASN A 73 -11.56 17.68 13.55
CA ASN A 73 -10.40 17.59 14.45
C ASN A 73 -9.37 16.53 14.00
N ARG A 74 -9.61 15.85 12.87
CA ARG A 74 -8.76 14.77 12.36
C ARG A 74 -8.08 15.19 11.08
N LEU A 75 -6.76 15.08 11.05
CA LEU A 75 -6.04 15.15 9.78
C LEU A 75 -6.29 13.89 8.96
N ILE A 76 -6.23 14.02 7.64
CA ILE A 76 -6.24 12.88 6.72
C ILE A 76 -4.84 12.71 6.15
N SER A 77 -4.40 11.46 6.07
CA SER A 77 -3.15 11.07 5.43
C SER A 77 -3.38 9.96 4.41
N GLY A 78 -2.51 9.91 3.41
CA GLY A 78 -2.48 8.89 2.37
C GLY A 78 -1.12 8.20 2.38
N TYR A 79 -1.12 6.91 2.13
CA TYR A 79 0.07 6.10 2.06
C TYR A 79 0.06 5.24 0.80
N ASP A 80 1.21 5.21 0.13
CA ASP A 80 1.51 4.32 -0.98
C ASP A 80 3.03 4.07 -1.02
N GLU A 81 3.48 3.20 -1.91
CA GLU A 81 4.87 2.85 -2.10
C GLU A 81 5.27 2.69 -3.57
N SER A 82 6.57 2.62 -3.79
CA SER A 82 7.13 2.10 -5.03
C SER A 82 8.42 1.35 -4.74
N LEU A 83 8.80 0.45 -5.66
CA LEU A 83 10.03 -0.32 -5.57
C LEU A 83 10.78 -0.33 -6.91
N ILE A 84 12.10 -0.45 -6.81
CA ILE A 84 12.98 -0.86 -7.92
C ILE A 84 13.71 -2.13 -7.48
N SER A 85 13.84 -3.07 -8.42
CA SER A 85 14.70 -4.25 -8.30
C SER A 85 15.92 -4.10 -9.19
N ILE A 86 17.10 -4.37 -8.63
CA ILE A 86 18.40 -4.24 -9.31
C ILE A 86 19.08 -5.62 -9.27
N PRO A 87 18.93 -6.43 -10.32
CA PRO A 87 19.52 -7.76 -10.38
C PRO A 87 21.05 -7.69 -10.55
N ALA A 88 21.73 -8.64 -9.93
CA ALA A 88 23.17 -8.88 -10.00
C ALA A 88 23.46 -10.38 -10.20
N LEU A 89 24.67 -10.72 -10.62
CA LEU A 89 25.09 -12.13 -10.70
C LEU A 89 25.05 -12.81 -9.33
N GLU A 90 25.43 -12.08 -8.29
CA GLU A 90 25.60 -12.58 -6.94
C GLU A 90 24.32 -12.48 -6.11
N GLY A 91 23.27 -11.84 -6.62
CA GLY A 91 22.06 -11.58 -5.84
C GLY A 91 21.16 -10.51 -6.46
N ILE A 92 20.36 -9.87 -5.62
CA ILE A 92 19.44 -8.82 -6.07
C ILE A 92 19.33 -7.75 -5.00
N ALA A 93 19.41 -6.49 -5.43
CA ALA A 93 19.10 -5.34 -4.60
C ALA A 93 17.63 -4.95 -4.78
N PHE A 94 16.98 -4.61 -3.68
CA PHE A 94 15.66 -3.98 -3.67
C PHE A 94 15.76 -2.62 -3.03
N MET A 95 15.23 -1.63 -3.74
CA MET A 95 15.08 -0.26 -3.26
C MET A 95 13.61 0.04 -3.07
N PHE A 96 13.24 0.46 -1.86
CA PHE A 96 11.85 0.76 -1.50
C PHE A 96 11.71 2.24 -1.18
N ALA A 97 10.70 2.88 -1.75
CA ALA A 97 10.24 4.19 -1.36
C ALA A 97 8.83 4.08 -0.78
N HIS A 98 8.72 4.30 0.52
CA HIS A 98 7.45 4.36 1.24
C HIS A 98 7.06 5.82 1.43
N SER A 99 5.86 6.23 1.04
CA SER A 99 5.43 7.62 1.06
C SER A 99 4.20 7.77 1.94
N LEU A 100 4.29 8.66 2.93
CA LEU A 100 3.19 9.11 3.75
C LEU A 100 2.94 10.58 3.45
N VAL A 101 1.73 10.94 3.02
CA VAL A 101 1.35 12.32 2.73
C VAL A 101 0.28 12.75 3.71
N ILE A 102 0.53 13.82 4.44
CA ILE A 102 -0.42 14.40 5.40
C ILE A 102 -1.09 15.61 4.73
N LEU A 103 -2.42 15.67 4.75
CA LEU A 103 -3.18 16.85 4.36
C LEU A 103 -3.41 17.72 5.60
N ASN A 104 -2.84 18.92 5.61
CA ASN A 104 -3.00 19.89 6.69
C ASN A 104 -3.24 21.29 6.10
N ALA A 105 -4.38 21.91 6.42
CA ALA A 105 -4.75 23.24 5.95
C ALA A 105 -4.51 23.43 4.43
N GLU A 106 -5.03 22.49 3.63
CA GLU A 106 -4.91 22.44 2.16
C GLU A 106 -3.48 22.20 1.61
N LYS A 107 -2.49 21.98 2.48
CA LYS A 107 -1.13 21.60 2.08
C LYS A 107 -0.93 20.10 2.19
N TYR A 108 -0.28 19.54 1.17
CA TYR A 108 0.19 18.16 1.18
C TYR A 108 1.63 18.11 1.67
N ILE A 109 1.86 17.39 2.76
CA ILE A 109 3.16 17.32 3.42
C ILE A 109 3.69 15.88 3.29
N PRO A 110 4.61 15.63 2.35
CA PRO A 110 5.16 14.30 2.11
C PRO A 110 6.27 13.94 3.11
N ILE A 111 6.23 12.71 3.59
CA ILE A 111 7.29 12.05 4.36
C ILE A 111 7.61 10.76 3.62
N VAL A 112 8.76 10.73 2.94
CA VAL A 112 9.19 9.58 2.16
C VAL A 112 10.35 8.89 2.87
N LYS A 113 10.25 7.57 3.07
CA LYS A 113 11.34 6.72 3.55
C LYS A 113 11.90 5.91 2.38
N LEU A 114 13.21 6.03 2.19
CA LEU A 114 13.98 5.31 1.19
C LEU A 114 14.87 4.27 1.88
N SER A 115 14.77 3.01 1.46
CA SER A 115 15.65 1.93 1.91
C SER A 115 16.24 1.15 0.75
N LEU A 116 17.42 0.57 0.96
CA LEU A 116 18.12 -0.31 0.04
C LEU A 116 18.53 -1.55 0.82
N ASN A 117 18.25 -2.73 0.25
CA ASN A 117 18.63 -4.02 0.80
C ASN A 117 19.20 -4.90 -0.32
N PHE A 118 20.17 -5.76 0.00
CA PHE A 118 20.74 -6.71 -0.96
C PHE A 118 20.63 -8.14 -0.42
N TYR A 119 20.18 -9.06 -1.27
CA TYR A 119 19.91 -10.44 -0.92
C TYR A 119 20.70 -11.39 -1.82
N THR A 120 21.29 -12.41 -1.23
CA THR A 120 22.11 -13.41 -1.93
C THR A 120 21.90 -14.81 -1.37
N ARG A 121 22.13 -15.82 -2.22
CA ARG A 121 22.24 -17.23 -1.81
C ARG A 121 23.66 -17.62 -1.41
N SER A 122 24.64 -16.74 -1.60
CA SER A 122 26.06 -17.03 -1.33
C SER A 122 26.39 -16.83 0.13
N ARG A 123 26.55 -17.93 0.88
CA ARG A 123 27.00 -17.90 2.28
C ARG A 123 28.38 -17.24 2.45
N ALA A 124 29.24 -17.33 1.44
CA ALA A 124 30.57 -16.73 1.44
C ALA A 124 30.54 -15.18 1.41
N LEU A 125 29.53 -14.59 0.77
CA LEU A 125 29.37 -13.13 0.78
C LEU A 125 28.88 -12.62 2.14
N ILE A 126 28.01 -13.40 2.80
CA ILE A 126 27.46 -13.03 4.10
C ILE A 126 28.48 -13.22 5.22
N SER A 127 29.38 -14.20 5.13
CA SER A 127 30.41 -14.39 6.17
C SER A 127 31.33 -13.18 6.35
N ASN A 128 31.38 -12.29 5.35
CA ASN A 128 32.22 -11.10 5.34
C ASN A 128 31.40 -9.80 5.46
N SER A 129 30.09 -9.87 5.69
CA SER A 129 29.19 -8.72 5.65
C SER A 129 28.14 -8.77 6.76
N THR A 130 27.78 -7.60 7.29
CA THR A 130 26.69 -7.47 8.27
C THR A 130 25.39 -6.95 7.65
N LEU A 131 25.45 -6.45 6.41
CA LEU A 131 24.32 -5.80 5.72
C LEU A 131 23.80 -6.61 4.52
N ILE A 132 24.62 -7.48 3.93
CA ILE A 132 24.21 -8.41 2.87
C ILE A 132 23.43 -9.56 3.50
N LYS A 133 22.21 -9.79 3.01
CA LYS A 133 21.27 -10.74 3.60
C LYS A 133 21.27 -12.06 2.86
N TYR A 134 21.29 -13.16 3.62
CA TYR A 134 20.96 -14.47 3.05
C TYR A 134 19.48 -14.53 2.70
N ALA A 135 19.16 -14.96 1.49
CA ALA A 135 17.82 -15.33 1.10
C ALA A 135 17.87 -16.50 0.13
N GLU A 136 17.13 -17.58 0.41
CA GLU A 136 16.88 -18.63 -0.59
C GLU A 136 15.96 -18.12 -1.69
N ASP A 137 14.97 -17.31 -1.29
CA ASP A 137 14.05 -16.57 -2.14
C ASP A 137 14.03 -15.09 -1.71
N ALA A 138 14.75 -14.26 -2.47
CA ALA A 138 14.85 -12.83 -2.22
C ALA A 138 13.51 -12.10 -2.33
N SER A 139 12.53 -12.63 -3.08
CA SER A 139 11.19 -12.04 -3.16
C SER A 139 10.42 -12.20 -1.84
N VAL A 140 10.60 -13.34 -1.16
CA VAL A 140 9.97 -13.59 0.15
C VAL A 140 10.66 -12.81 1.25
N ASP A 141 11.99 -12.80 1.30
CA ASP A 141 12.71 -12.10 2.36
C ASP A 141 12.63 -10.57 2.23
N SER A 142 12.62 -10.04 1.01
CA SER A 142 12.44 -8.60 0.78
C SER A 142 11.06 -8.10 1.22
N LYS A 143 10.00 -8.92 1.13
CA LYS A 143 8.67 -8.61 1.70
C LYS A 143 8.72 -8.34 3.19
N LYS A 144 9.53 -9.06 3.96
CA LYS A 144 9.65 -8.87 5.42
C LYS A 144 10.23 -7.49 5.74
N ASP A 145 11.28 -7.10 5.03
CA ASP A 145 11.91 -5.77 5.17
C ASP A 145 10.96 -4.65 4.72
N TYR A 146 10.27 -4.84 3.59
CA TYR A 146 9.24 -3.92 3.08
C TYR A 146 8.12 -3.69 4.11
N VAL A 147 7.57 -4.76 4.69
CA VAL A 147 6.49 -4.68 5.68
C VAL A 147 6.96 -3.97 6.96
N ARG A 148 8.18 -4.26 7.41
CA ARG A 148 8.79 -3.58 8.55
C ARG A 148 8.96 -2.09 8.25
N ASP A 149 9.49 -1.75 7.08
CA ASP A 149 9.77 -0.37 6.70
C ASP A 149 8.50 0.48 6.59
N LYS A 150 7.44 -0.09 5.99
CA LYS A 150 6.07 0.47 5.99
C LYS A 150 5.58 0.73 7.41
N SER A 151 5.63 -0.30 8.26
CA SER A 151 5.12 -0.20 9.63
C SER A 151 5.86 0.87 10.42
N ASP A 152 7.19 0.90 10.34
CA ASP A 152 8.03 1.87 11.02
C ASP A 152 7.73 3.30 10.57
N LEU A 153 7.56 3.53 9.26
CA LEU A 153 7.20 4.86 8.75
C LEU A 153 5.85 5.30 9.32
N LEU A 154 4.82 4.46 9.19
CA LEU A 154 3.47 4.83 9.59
C LEU A 154 3.34 5.00 11.09
N ILE A 155 3.93 4.12 11.90
CA ILE A 155 3.88 4.22 13.35
C ILE A 155 4.61 5.48 13.83
N ASN A 156 5.75 5.84 13.24
CA ASN A 156 6.56 6.94 13.76
C ASN A 156 6.14 8.32 13.25
N PHE A 157 5.51 8.39 12.07
CA PHE A 157 5.28 9.67 11.39
C PHE A 157 3.82 9.99 11.08
N ALA A 158 2.89 9.03 11.17
CA ALA A 158 1.47 9.36 11.08
C ALA A 158 1.04 10.21 12.29
N HIS A 159 0.17 11.19 12.03
CA HIS A 159 -0.32 12.10 13.07
C HIS A 159 -1.23 11.33 14.04
N HIS A 160 -1.19 11.64 15.33
CA HIS A 160 -2.12 11.03 16.30
C HIS A 160 -3.56 11.47 16.01
N ASP A 161 -4.58 10.73 16.42
CA ASP A 161 -5.98 11.16 16.25
C ASP A 161 -6.37 11.48 14.78
N SER A 162 -5.72 10.84 13.81
CA SER A 162 -5.88 11.11 12.38
C SER A 162 -6.56 9.95 11.64
N ILE A 163 -6.87 10.14 10.36
CA ILE A 163 -7.27 9.08 9.43
C ILE A 163 -6.09 8.80 8.49
N ILE A 164 -5.85 7.54 8.17
CA ILE A 164 -4.86 7.14 7.16
C ILE A 164 -5.49 6.21 6.13
N LEU A 165 -5.36 6.61 4.85
CA LEU A 165 -5.75 5.82 3.70
C LEU A 165 -4.51 5.06 3.20
N ILE A 166 -4.57 3.73 3.22
CA ILE A 166 -3.44 2.86 2.90
C ILE A 166 -3.77 2.11 1.60
N ASP A 167 -2.95 2.26 0.55
CA ASP A 167 -3.12 1.43 -0.65
C ASP A 167 -2.82 -0.05 -0.35
N GLY A 168 -3.63 -0.93 -0.93
CA GLY A 168 -3.57 -2.38 -0.76
C GLY A 168 -4.54 -2.95 0.29
N PRO A 169 -4.75 -4.28 0.28
CA PRO A 169 -5.72 -4.95 1.15
C PRO A 169 -5.26 -5.02 2.61
N LEU A 170 -6.21 -5.00 3.55
CA LEU A 170 -5.95 -5.28 4.97
C LEU A 170 -5.55 -6.74 5.16
N ILE A 171 -6.33 -7.65 4.56
CA ILE A 171 -6.09 -9.10 4.55
C ILE A 171 -5.79 -9.52 3.12
N GLY A 172 -4.55 -9.94 2.88
CA GLY A 172 -4.02 -10.31 1.56
C GLY A 172 -2.71 -11.10 1.70
N GLY A 173 -2.74 -12.39 1.33
CA GLY A 173 -1.57 -13.25 1.31
C GLY A 173 -0.72 -13.22 2.60
N GLN A 174 0.61 -13.19 2.41
CA GLN A 174 1.62 -13.30 3.48
C GLN A 174 1.75 -12.04 4.38
N VAL A 175 1.17 -10.90 4.00
CA VAL A 175 1.30 -9.64 4.77
C VAL A 175 0.15 -9.39 5.75
N SER A 176 -0.89 -10.23 5.73
CA SER A 176 -2.11 -10.08 6.53
C SER A 176 -1.83 -9.88 8.02
N ASP A 177 -1.01 -10.74 8.63
CA ASP A 177 -0.73 -10.69 10.07
C ASP A 177 0.00 -9.39 10.45
N SER A 178 0.83 -8.88 9.54
CA SER A 178 1.56 -7.63 9.75
C SER A 178 0.68 -6.40 9.59
N ASN A 179 -0.26 -6.41 8.63
CA ASN A 179 -1.26 -5.36 8.49
C ASN A 179 -2.21 -5.31 9.71
N ILE A 180 -2.61 -6.46 10.25
CA ILE A 180 -3.43 -6.54 11.47
C ILE A 180 -2.64 -5.97 12.67
N ASP A 181 -1.35 -6.32 12.81
CA ASP A 181 -0.50 -5.76 13.87
C ASP A 181 -0.30 -4.24 13.73
N LEU A 182 -0.04 -3.77 12.50
CA LEU A 182 0.02 -2.35 12.18
C LEU A 182 -1.29 -1.64 12.55
N ASN A 183 -2.44 -2.18 12.15
CA ASN A 183 -3.75 -1.63 12.50
C ASN A 183 -3.91 -1.48 14.02
N ARG A 184 -3.57 -2.52 14.79
CA ARG A 184 -3.59 -2.46 16.27
C ARG A 184 -2.68 -1.36 16.82
N LYS A 185 -1.48 -1.17 16.25
CA LYS A 185 -0.53 -0.13 16.69
C LYS A 185 -0.99 1.29 16.33
N LEU A 186 -1.60 1.46 15.16
CA LEU A 186 -2.19 2.73 14.72
C LEU A 186 -3.39 3.13 15.59
N LEU A 187 -4.30 2.19 15.87
CA LEU A 187 -5.47 2.42 16.73
C LEU A 187 -5.08 2.87 18.14
N LYS A 188 -3.99 2.32 18.71
CA LYS A 188 -3.45 2.75 20.01
C LYS A 188 -3.01 4.23 20.03
N LYS A 189 -2.78 4.84 18.87
CA LYS A 189 -2.43 6.24 18.69
C LYS A 189 -3.61 7.12 18.26
N GLY A 190 -4.83 6.58 18.29
CA GLY A 190 -6.03 7.28 17.79
C GLY A 190 -6.10 7.36 16.28
N ILE A 191 -5.26 6.61 15.55
CA ILE A 191 -5.20 6.67 14.09
C ILE A 191 -6.17 5.64 13.51
N ILE A 192 -7.07 6.10 12.64
CA ILE A 192 -8.10 5.28 11.97
C ILE A 192 -7.55 4.81 10.61
N PRO A 193 -7.17 3.53 10.46
CA PRO A 193 -6.64 3.01 9.20
C PRO A 193 -7.78 2.54 8.29
N VAL A 194 -7.78 3.01 7.05
CA VAL A 194 -8.68 2.57 5.98
C VAL A 194 -7.84 2.04 4.82
N TYR A 195 -8.05 0.78 4.47
CA TYR A 195 -7.31 0.11 3.40
C TYR A 195 -8.10 0.22 2.09
N ILE A 196 -7.39 0.46 0.98
CA ILE A 196 -8.00 0.72 -0.33
C ILE A 196 -7.56 -0.36 -1.32
N VAL A 197 -8.54 -1.04 -1.91
CA VAL A 197 -8.30 -2.10 -2.88
C VAL A 197 -8.86 -1.68 -4.24
N LYS A 198 -7.94 -1.38 -5.17
CA LYS A 198 -8.25 -0.92 -6.53
C LYS A 198 -8.51 -2.06 -7.51
N ASN A 199 -7.90 -3.21 -7.28
CA ASN A 199 -8.02 -4.42 -8.10
C ASN A 199 -8.21 -5.62 -7.18
N SER A 200 -9.23 -6.42 -7.46
CA SER A 200 -9.65 -7.53 -6.60
C SER A 200 -10.31 -8.57 -7.50
N ASN A 201 -9.89 -9.82 -7.37
CA ASN A 201 -10.59 -10.95 -7.99
C ASN A 201 -11.49 -11.67 -6.99
N SER A 202 -11.60 -11.16 -5.76
CA SER A 202 -12.44 -11.75 -4.72
C SER A 202 -13.87 -12.04 -5.17
N SER A 203 -14.37 -13.15 -4.64
CA SER A 203 -15.74 -13.62 -4.77
C SER A 203 -16.45 -13.75 -3.41
N LEU A 204 -15.97 -13.03 -2.39
CA LEU A 204 -16.44 -13.16 -1.01
C LEU A 204 -17.94 -12.91 -0.88
N ILE A 205 -18.47 -11.87 -1.52
CA ILE A 205 -19.89 -11.54 -1.50
C ILE A 205 -20.66 -12.46 -2.44
N VAL A 206 -20.19 -12.62 -3.67
CA VAL A 206 -20.97 -13.30 -4.72
C VAL A 206 -21.13 -14.78 -4.41
N ASP A 207 -20.11 -15.44 -3.86
CA ASP A 207 -20.20 -16.86 -3.52
C ASP A 207 -21.10 -17.09 -2.29
N ASN A 208 -21.12 -16.15 -1.34
CA ASN A 208 -21.89 -16.28 -0.10
C ASN A 208 -23.35 -15.81 -0.21
N LEU A 209 -23.63 -14.77 -0.99
CA LEU A 209 -24.93 -14.09 -1.01
C LEU A 209 -25.65 -14.13 -2.37
N TYR A 210 -24.92 -14.29 -3.48
CA TYR A 210 -25.47 -14.16 -4.83
C TYR A 210 -24.96 -15.25 -5.78
N ASN A 211 -24.85 -16.48 -5.27
CA ASN A 211 -24.20 -17.60 -5.96
C ASN A 211 -24.71 -17.74 -7.41
N GLY A 212 -23.78 -17.66 -8.37
CA GLY A 212 -24.06 -17.80 -9.81
C GLY A 212 -24.66 -16.57 -10.51
N GLN A 213 -24.88 -15.43 -9.84
CA GLN A 213 -25.46 -14.22 -10.47
C GLN A 213 -24.40 -13.25 -11.03
N TYR A 214 -23.19 -13.29 -10.51
CA TYR A 214 -22.09 -12.39 -10.84
C TYR A 214 -20.78 -13.18 -10.91
N ASN A 215 -19.81 -12.71 -11.69
CA ASN A 215 -18.49 -13.33 -11.82
C ASN A 215 -17.54 -12.93 -10.69
N SER A 216 -17.74 -11.76 -10.06
CA SER A 216 -16.90 -11.26 -8.96
C SER A 216 -17.63 -10.22 -8.12
N ASP A 217 -17.10 -9.94 -6.92
CA ASP A 217 -17.64 -8.90 -6.05
C ASP A 217 -17.61 -7.51 -6.71
N PHE A 218 -16.60 -7.27 -7.55
CA PHE A 218 -16.46 -6.02 -8.30
C PHE A 218 -17.55 -5.88 -9.37
N GLU A 219 -17.92 -6.97 -10.07
CA GLU A 219 -19.04 -6.94 -11.00
C GLU A 219 -20.37 -6.68 -10.26
N PHE A 220 -20.59 -7.35 -9.13
CA PHE A 220 -21.74 -7.12 -8.26
C PHE A 220 -21.85 -5.64 -7.87
N ALA A 221 -20.78 -5.06 -7.33
CA ALA A 221 -20.76 -3.65 -6.92
C ALA A 221 -20.95 -2.71 -8.13
N PHE A 222 -20.36 -3.03 -9.28
CA PHE A 222 -20.46 -2.21 -10.49
C PHE A 222 -21.88 -2.15 -11.03
N LYS A 223 -22.60 -3.27 -11.04
CA LYS A 223 -24.00 -3.37 -11.49
C LYS A 223 -24.99 -2.78 -10.48
N THR A 224 -24.68 -2.87 -9.19
CA THR A 224 -25.55 -2.39 -8.11
C THR A 224 -25.49 -0.88 -7.94
N LEU A 225 -24.30 -0.28 -8.02
CA LEU A 225 -24.08 1.11 -7.66
C LEU A 225 -24.22 2.08 -8.85
N LYS A 226 -24.74 3.28 -8.56
CA LYS A 226 -24.57 4.49 -9.38
C LYS A 226 -23.34 5.28 -8.91
N LYS A 227 -22.91 6.24 -9.74
CA LYS A 227 -21.88 7.20 -9.35
C LYS A 227 -22.24 7.87 -8.01
N GLY A 228 -21.28 7.94 -7.10
CA GLY A 228 -21.45 8.58 -5.79
C GLY A 228 -22.22 7.74 -4.78
N GLN A 229 -22.27 6.43 -5.00
CA GLN A 229 -22.85 5.50 -4.04
C GLN A 229 -21.81 4.54 -3.50
N ARG A 230 -22.10 4.01 -2.30
CA ARG A 230 -21.45 2.84 -1.74
C ARG A 230 -22.43 1.71 -1.50
N THR A 231 -21.94 0.47 -1.42
CA THR A 231 -22.75 -0.66 -0.94
C THR A 231 -22.98 -0.56 0.56
N SER A 232 -23.80 -1.47 1.09
CA SER A 232 -23.79 -1.81 2.52
C SER A 232 -22.37 -2.14 3.03
N LEU A 233 -22.22 -2.10 4.34
CA LEU A 233 -21.09 -2.69 5.05
C LEU A 233 -21.26 -4.20 5.17
N TYR A 234 -20.20 -4.93 4.87
CA TYR A 234 -20.10 -6.38 4.99
C TYR A 234 -19.03 -6.74 6.00
N HIS A 235 -19.35 -7.64 6.92
CA HIS A 235 -18.40 -8.26 7.83
C HIS A 235 -17.94 -9.60 7.26
N TYR A 236 -16.64 -9.73 7.05
CA TYR A 236 -15.96 -10.96 6.72
C TYR A 236 -15.26 -11.52 7.96
N GLN A 237 -15.44 -12.82 8.19
CA GLN A 237 -14.73 -13.57 9.21
C GLN A 237 -14.09 -14.81 8.57
N ASP A 238 -12.76 -14.91 8.62
CA ASP A 238 -12.06 -16.11 8.21
C ASP A 238 -12.46 -17.32 9.07
N MET A 239 -12.51 -18.50 8.43
CA MET A 239 -12.94 -19.75 9.07
C MET A 239 -11.89 -20.29 10.05
N TYR A 240 -10.61 -20.01 9.80
CA TYR A 240 -9.49 -20.60 10.55
C TYR A 240 -8.84 -19.63 11.53
N SER A 241 -9.04 -18.32 11.36
CA SER A 241 -8.47 -17.28 12.20
C SER A 241 -9.51 -16.25 12.61
N LYS A 242 -9.75 -16.16 13.92
CA LYS A 242 -10.63 -15.13 14.51
C LYS A 242 -10.10 -13.71 14.32
N ASP A 243 -8.77 -13.55 14.25
CA ASP A 243 -8.13 -12.24 14.03
C ASP A 243 -8.16 -11.80 12.57
N LYS A 244 -8.37 -12.73 11.62
CA LYS A 244 -8.50 -12.39 10.19
C LYS A 244 -9.97 -12.08 9.90
N ASN A 245 -10.39 -10.90 10.35
CA ASN A 245 -11.69 -10.35 10.08
C ASN A 245 -11.56 -8.94 9.46
N LYS A 246 -12.55 -8.56 8.67
CA LYS A 246 -12.62 -7.21 8.09
C LYS A 246 -14.05 -6.76 7.88
N ILE A 247 -14.24 -5.46 7.92
CA ILE A 247 -15.45 -4.77 7.52
C ILE A 247 -15.13 -4.07 6.22
N PHE A 248 -15.97 -4.23 5.20
CA PHE A 248 -15.70 -3.64 3.89
C PHE A 248 -16.96 -3.17 3.19
N THR A 249 -16.78 -2.21 2.28
CA THR A 249 -17.81 -1.66 1.39
C THR A 249 -17.16 -1.31 0.05
N TYR A 250 -17.96 -1.20 -1.01
CA TYR A 250 -17.51 -0.77 -2.33
C TYR A 250 -18.06 0.61 -2.63
N ILE A 251 -17.23 1.50 -3.14
CA ILE A 251 -17.62 2.83 -3.61
C ILE A 251 -17.53 2.87 -5.14
N LYS A 252 -18.53 3.45 -5.80
CA LYS A 252 -18.47 3.73 -7.24
C LYS A 252 -18.25 5.23 -7.49
N PRO A 253 -16.99 5.67 -7.72
CA PRO A 253 -16.68 7.09 -7.80
C PRO A 253 -17.19 7.75 -9.10
N TYR A 254 -17.27 6.99 -10.20
CA TYR A 254 -17.66 7.46 -11.54
C TYR A 254 -18.57 6.43 -12.25
N SER A 255 -19.34 6.87 -13.25
CA SER A 255 -20.40 6.05 -13.88
C SER A 255 -19.88 4.82 -14.63
N ASN A 256 -18.71 4.91 -15.28
CA ASN A 256 -18.14 3.86 -16.14
C ASN A 256 -16.74 3.42 -15.68
N VAL A 257 -16.53 3.41 -14.38
CA VAL A 257 -15.25 3.04 -13.76
C VAL A 257 -15.52 1.93 -12.76
N SER A 258 -14.54 1.03 -12.61
CA SER A 258 -14.62 -0.03 -11.59
C SER A 258 -14.88 0.57 -10.21
N PRO A 259 -15.70 -0.07 -9.36
CA PRO A 259 -15.78 0.27 -7.95
C PRO A 259 -14.43 0.07 -7.27
N ILE A 260 -14.27 0.73 -6.12
CA ILE A 260 -13.12 0.59 -5.24
C ILE A 260 -13.60 0.03 -3.91
N ARG A 261 -12.91 -0.98 -3.38
CA ARG A 261 -13.23 -1.56 -2.08
C ARG A 261 -12.47 -0.82 -0.98
N LEU A 262 -13.20 -0.42 0.05
CA LEU A 262 -12.64 0.09 1.30
C LEU A 262 -12.71 -1.01 2.36
N GLU A 263 -11.62 -1.22 3.08
CA GLU A 263 -11.53 -2.22 4.15
C GLU A 263 -11.08 -1.59 5.47
N LEU A 264 -11.67 -2.08 6.55
CA LEU A 264 -11.40 -1.74 7.94
C LEU A 264 -11.25 -3.04 8.72
N HIS A 265 -10.44 -3.06 9.78
CA HIS A 265 -10.49 -4.16 10.74
C HIS A 265 -11.76 -4.06 11.60
N GLU A 266 -12.29 -5.18 12.10
CA GLU A 266 -13.51 -5.16 12.95
C GLU A 266 -13.33 -4.29 14.20
N THR A 267 -12.12 -4.26 14.79
CA THR A 267 -11.84 -3.38 15.92
C THR A 267 -11.89 -1.90 15.55
N THR A 268 -11.48 -1.53 14.33
CA THR A 268 -11.56 -0.15 13.84
C THR A 268 -13.02 0.26 13.70
N TYR A 269 -13.84 -0.61 13.08
CA TYR A 269 -15.27 -0.41 12.96
C TYR A 269 -15.95 -0.25 14.33
N LYS A 270 -15.71 -1.17 15.28
CA LYS A 270 -16.30 -1.11 16.63
C LYS A 270 -15.99 0.18 17.39
N LEU A 271 -14.81 0.76 17.18
CA LEU A 271 -14.40 1.99 17.87
C LEU A 271 -14.94 3.26 17.21
N TYR A 272 -15.11 3.25 15.89
CA TYR A 272 -15.35 4.46 15.09
C TYR A 272 -16.60 4.38 14.21
N GLU A 273 -17.51 3.44 14.46
CA GLU A 273 -18.74 3.22 13.69
C GLU A 273 -19.51 4.53 13.43
N SER A 274 -19.66 5.36 14.45
CA SER A 274 -20.36 6.65 14.35
C SER A 274 -19.67 7.68 13.47
N GLU A 275 -18.37 7.53 13.19
CA GLU A 275 -17.59 8.44 12.34
C GLU A 275 -17.54 7.96 10.88
N LEU A 276 -17.94 6.71 10.57
CA LEU A 276 -17.67 6.09 9.28
C LEU A 276 -18.35 6.78 8.09
N ASN A 277 -19.57 7.28 8.25
CA ASN A 277 -20.24 7.99 7.16
C ASN A 277 -19.45 9.24 6.73
N ASN A 278 -18.99 10.03 7.69
CA ASN A 278 -18.14 11.20 7.41
C ASN A 278 -16.81 10.79 6.75
N ILE A 279 -16.23 9.66 7.16
CA ILE A 279 -15.01 9.12 6.56
C ILE A 279 -15.26 8.70 5.11
N PHE A 280 -16.37 8.01 4.82
CA PHE A 280 -16.71 7.59 3.45
C PHE A 280 -17.01 8.79 2.54
N ASP A 281 -17.72 9.80 3.06
CA ASP A 281 -17.96 11.06 2.35
C ASP A 281 -16.63 11.79 2.05
N SER A 282 -15.71 11.81 3.02
CA SER A 282 -14.37 12.38 2.86
C SER A 282 -13.56 11.66 1.79
N ILE A 283 -13.59 10.33 1.79
CA ILE A 283 -12.93 9.51 0.77
C ILE A 283 -13.54 9.78 -0.60
N TYR A 284 -14.87 9.88 -0.71
CA TYR A 284 -15.55 10.20 -1.95
C TYR A 284 -15.18 11.59 -2.47
N TYR A 285 -15.16 12.59 -1.60
CA TYR A 285 -14.63 13.92 -1.93
C TYR A 285 -13.20 13.83 -2.47
N LEU A 286 -12.32 13.06 -1.84
CA LEU A 286 -10.93 12.90 -2.30
C LEU A 286 -10.83 12.19 -3.67
N PHE A 287 -11.76 11.30 -4.02
CA PHE A 287 -11.86 10.77 -5.38
C PHE A 287 -12.22 11.85 -6.39
N LEU A 288 -13.26 12.66 -6.09
CA LEU A 288 -13.71 13.74 -6.97
C LEU A 288 -12.64 14.82 -7.12
N ALA A 289 -11.96 15.16 -6.03
CA ALA A 289 -10.83 16.07 -6.03
C ALA A 289 -9.72 15.54 -6.95
N GLN A 290 -9.39 14.25 -6.91
CA GLN A 290 -8.41 13.69 -7.85
C GLN A 290 -8.83 13.85 -9.31
N GLY A 291 -10.12 13.65 -9.61
CA GLY A 291 -10.70 13.88 -10.94
C GLY A 291 -10.17 12.95 -12.04
N ASN A 292 -9.42 11.90 -11.69
CA ASN A 292 -8.85 10.95 -12.64
C ASN A 292 -9.69 9.67 -12.71
N SER A 293 -10.51 9.54 -13.76
CA SER A 293 -11.32 8.35 -14.00
C SER A 293 -10.54 7.15 -14.57
N SER A 294 -9.36 7.39 -15.17
CA SER A 294 -8.53 6.33 -15.74
C SER A 294 -7.72 5.58 -14.69
N ASN A 295 -7.40 6.23 -13.57
CA ASN A 295 -6.81 5.62 -12.37
C ASN A 295 -7.54 6.13 -11.12
N PRO A 296 -8.74 5.60 -10.83
CA PRO A 296 -9.57 6.05 -9.70
C PRO A 296 -8.90 5.72 -8.36
N GLN A 297 -8.44 6.75 -7.66
CA GLN A 297 -7.97 6.62 -6.27
C GLN A 297 -8.15 7.96 -5.54
N PRO A 298 -8.23 7.98 -4.19
CA PRO A 298 -8.28 9.24 -3.45
C PRO A 298 -7.05 10.08 -3.74
N ARG A 299 -7.23 11.39 -3.94
CA ARG A 299 -6.15 12.34 -4.28
C ARG A 299 -4.92 12.20 -3.39
N ILE A 300 -5.12 12.02 -2.09
CA ILE A 300 -4.00 11.94 -1.14
C ILE A 300 -3.16 10.67 -1.31
N VAL A 301 -3.77 9.54 -1.72
CA VAL A 301 -3.05 8.31 -2.07
C VAL A 301 -2.32 8.49 -3.41
N ALA A 302 -2.96 9.12 -4.41
CA ALA A 302 -2.30 9.43 -5.68
C ALA A 302 -1.06 10.32 -5.50
N ILE A 303 -1.11 11.28 -4.59
CA ILE A 303 0.03 12.13 -4.27
C ILE A 303 1.11 11.32 -3.55
N ALA A 304 0.75 10.41 -2.64
CA ALA A 304 1.71 9.51 -2.00
C ALA A 304 2.44 8.63 -3.02
N GLU A 305 1.70 8.04 -3.96
CA GLU A 305 2.24 7.25 -5.09
C GLU A 305 3.23 8.06 -5.91
N ALA A 306 2.86 9.29 -6.28
CA ALA A 306 3.70 10.18 -7.07
C ALA A 306 5.02 10.47 -6.35
N TYR A 307 4.98 10.82 -5.06
CA TYR A 307 6.20 11.07 -4.29
C TYR A 307 7.08 9.82 -4.15
N ALA A 308 6.50 8.63 -3.94
CA ALA A 308 7.26 7.39 -3.88
C ALA A 308 8.03 7.13 -5.20
N ARG A 309 7.34 7.29 -6.34
CA ARG A 309 7.94 7.11 -7.67
C ARG A 309 8.99 8.18 -7.99
N GLU A 310 8.72 9.44 -7.69
CA GLU A 310 9.66 10.53 -7.97
C GLU A 310 10.93 10.44 -7.14
N VAL A 311 10.86 10.01 -5.87
CA VAL A 311 12.06 9.77 -5.06
C VAL A 311 12.93 8.67 -5.67
N LEU A 312 12.34 7.58 -6.17
CA LEU A 312 13.09 6.53 -6.86
C LEU A 312 13.69 7.00 -8.19
N ARG A 313 12.99 7.86 -8.94
CA ARG A 313 13.52 8.45 -10.19
C ARG A 313 14.64 9.46 -9.97
N ALA A 314 14.60 10.19 -8.86
CA ALA A 314 15.61 11.18 -8.51
C ALA A 314 16.95 10.53 -8.11
N ILE A 315 16.93 9.25 -7.74
CA ILE A 315 18.13 8.48 -7.45
C ILE A 315 18.74 8.00 -8.75
N ASP A 316 19.98 8.40 -9.01
CA ASP A 316 20.74 7.82 -10.11
C ASP A 316 21.20 6.40 -9.73
N VAL A 317 20.40 5.41 -10.11
CA VAL A 317 20.73 4.00 -9.91
C VAL A 317 22.04 3.63 -10.64
N ASN A 318 22.38 4.31 -11.75
CA ASN A 318 23.66 4.09 -12.42
C ASN A 318 24.82 4.62 -11.58
N ASP A 319 24.64 5.76 -10.92
CA ASP A 319 25.64 6.27 -9.97
C ASP A 319 25.79 5.34 -8.78
N ILE A 320 24.72 4.73 -8.28
CA ILE A 320 24.81 3.70 -7.22
C ILE A 320 25.58 2.47 -7.73
N ILE A 321 25.30 1.98 -8.95
CA ILE A 321 26.00 0.84 -9.57
C ILE A 321 27.47 1.16 -9.87
N PHE A 322 27.75 2.35 -10.36
CA PHE A 322 29.10 2.80 -10.72
C PHE A 322 29.94 3.12 -9.49
N LYS A 323 29.38 3.87 -8.53
CA LYS A 323 30.01 4.08 -7.23
C LYS A 323 30.24 2.78 -6.54
N SER A 324 29.35 1.79 -6.69
CA SER A 324 29.60 0.49 -6.10
C SER A 324 30.82 -0.24 -6.69
N GLY A 325 31.54 0.30 -7.68
CA GLY A 325 32.76 -0.33 -8.21
C GLY A 325 32.46 -1.59 -9.04
N LEU A 326 31.22 -1.71 -9.49
CA LEU A 326 30.66 -2.93 -10.05
C LEU A 326 30.69 -2.89 -11.56
N ILE A 327 31.08 -4.01 -12.16
CA ILE A 327 31.21 -4.11 -13.61
C ILE A 327 29.85 -4.54 -14.17
N PRO A 328 29.23 -3.74 -15.05
CA PRO A 328 27.99 -4.14 -15.69
C PRO A 328 28.23 -5.41 -16.51
N THR A 329 27.45 -6.46 -16.28
CA THR A 329 27.54 -7.67 -17.11
C THR A 329 27.08 -7.37 -18.53
N MET A 330 27.86 -7.78 -19.54
CA MET A 330 27.50 -7.60 -20.95
C MET A 330 26.26 -8.42 -21.33
N ASN A 331 25.38 -7.76 -22.10
CA ASN A 331 24.18 -8.29 -22.76
C ASN A 331 24.22 -9.74 -23.22
N TYR A 332 23.16 -10.48 -22.88
CA TYR A 332 22.60 -11.54 -23.73
C TYR A 332 21.23 -11.08 -24.26
N THR A 333 21.21 -10.14 -25.21
CA THR A 333 20.08 -10.02 -26.13
C THR A 333 20.05 -11.27 -27.03
N ARG A 334 19.36 -12.33 -26.62
CA ARG A 334 19.06 -13.49 -27.49
C ARG A 334 17.73 -14.17 -27.13
N PHE A 335 16.67 -13.77 -27.85
CA PHE A 335 15.42 -14.49 -28.17
C PHE A 335 14.51 -14.86 -26.98
N GLY A 336 13.18 -14.80 -27.03
CA GLY A 336 12.20 -14.60 -28.10
C GLY A 336 10.90 -15.28 -27.68
N TRP A 337 9.77 -14.57 -27.85
CA TRP A 337 8.35 -14.94 -27.59
C TRP A 337 7.87 -14.89 -26.15
#